data_AF-A0A3A4W0V8-F1
#
_entry.id   AF-A0A3A4W0V8-F1
#
_cell.length_a   1.000
_cell.length_b   1.000
_cell.length_c   1.000
_cell.angle_alpha   90.00
_cell.angle_beta   90.00
_cell.angle_gamma   90.00
#
_symmetry.space_group_name_H-M   'P 1'
#
loop_
_entity.id
_entity.type
_entity.pdbx_description
1 polymer ?
#
loop_
_entity_poly.entity_id
_entity_poly.type
_entity_poly.pdbx_seq_one_letter_code
_entity_poly.pdbx_strand_id
1 'polypeptide(L)' 'MQKKRGLGRGLDALLSSARPDTAGVAQGQLRNLPVDLIQRGKYQPRKNMHAENLQDLADSIRAQGVVQP' A
#
# COMPACT_ATOMS: atom_id res chain seq x y z
N MET A 1 -34.79 -1.56 -31.26
CA MET A 1 -33.31 -1.56 -31.23
C MET A 1 -32.85 -1.29 -29.80
N GLN A 2 -32.34 -2.31 -29.11
CA GLN A 2 -31.95 -2.22 -27.70
C GLN A 2 -30.68 -1.36 -27.54
N LYS A 3 -30.74 -0.31 -26.72
CA LYS A 3 -29.61 0.61 -26.46
C LYS A 3 -28.59 -0.08 -25.56
N LYS A 4 -27.35 -0.23 -26.07
CA LYS A 4 -26.18 -0.72 -25.32
C LYS A 4 -25.91 0.22 -24.14
N ARG A 5 -26.25 -0.19 -22.92
CA ARG A 5 -25.89 0.50 -21.68
C ARG A 5 -24.38 0.34 -21.47
N GLY A 6 -23.64 1.45 -21.60
CA GLY A 6 -22.19 1.47 -21.47
C GLY A 6 -21.70 1.02 -20.09
N LEU A 7 -20.48 0.50 -20.07
CA LEU A 7 -19.73 0.06 -18.89
C LEU A 7 -19.17 1.26 -18.09
N GLY A 8 -19.93 2.36 -18.01
CA GLY A 8 -19.47 3.65 -17.47
C GLY A 8 -19.71 3.85 -15.98
N ARG A 9 -20.10 2.81 -15.24
CA ARG A 9 -20.38 2.89 -13.79
C ARG A 9 -19.80 1.74 -12.95
N GLY A 10 -19.20 0.74 -13.58
CA GLY A 10 -18.64 -0.42 -12.88
C GLY A 10 -17.15 -0.29 -12.55
N LEU A 11 -16.41 0.53 -13.30
CA LEU A 11 -14.97 0.67 -13.15
C LEU A 11 -14.61 1.56 -11.95
N ASP A 12 -15.35 2.64 -11.73
CA ASP A 12 -15.25 3.46 -10.51
C ASP A 12 -15.55 2.67 -9.23
N ALA A 13 -16.48 1.71 -9.29
CA ALA A 13 -16.79 0.85 -8.15
C ALA A 13 -15.63 -0.09 -7.79
N LEU A 14 -14.92 -0.61 -8.82
CA LEU A 14 -13.73 -1.44 -8.63
C LEU A 14 -12.50 -0.62 -8.20
N LEU A 15 -12.40 0.64 -8.64
CA LEU A 15 -11.30 1.53 -8.27
C LEU A 15 -11.50 2.14 -6.86
N SER A 16 -12.75 2.31 -6.43
CA SER A 16 -13.07 2.72 -5.06
C SER A 16 -12.65 1.66 -4.02
N SER A 17 -12.70 0.37 -4.37
CA SER A 17 -12.20 -0.72 -3.53
C SER A 17 -10.68 -0.91 -3.57
N ALA A 18 -9.98 -0.21 -4.48
CA ALA A 18 -8.52 -0.17 -4.53
C ALA A 18 -7.93 0.99 -3.70
N ARG A 19 -8.78 1.79 -3.04
CA ARG A 19 -8.30 2.68 -1.98
C ARG A 19 -7.89 1.78 -0.81
N PRO A 20 -6.63 1.80 -0.36
CA PRO A 20 -6.28 1.09 0.85
C PRO A 20 -7.10 1.72 1.97
N ASP A 21 -8.02 0.94 2.53
CA ASP A 21 -8.70 1.25 3.77
C ASP A 21 -7.64 1.49 4.84
N THR A 22 -7.32 2.75 5.11
CA THR A 22 -6.55 3.18 6.28
C THR A 22 -7.41 3.11 7.55
N ALA A 23 -8.30 2.13 7.61
CA ALA A 23 -9.20 1.88 8.72
C ALA A 23 -8.58 0.84 9.66
N GLY A 24 -7.71 1.27 10.59
CA GLY A 24 -7.32 0.38 11.68
C GLY A 24 -6.11 0.70 12.54
N VAL A 25 -5.42 1.82 12.38
CA VAL A 25 -4.34 2.19 13.31
C VAL A 25 -4.82 3.34 14.19
N ALA A 26 -4.91 3.09 15.49
CA ALA A 26 -5.29 4.07 16.51
C ALA A 26 -4.63 5.43 16.22
N GLN A 27 -5.40 6.51 16.32
CA GLN A 27 -5.01 7.88 15.97
C GLN A 27 -3.82 8.39 16.80
N GLY A 28 -2.62 7.91 16.50
CA GLY A 28 -1.38 8.60 16.74
C GLY A 28 -1.19 9.63 15.63
N GLN A 29 -0.72 10.81 15.99
CA GLN A 29 -0.31 11.81 15.01
C GLN A 29 0.74 11.18 14.09
N LEU A 30 0.52 11.22 12.77
CA LEU A 30 1.54 10.82 11.81
C LEU A 30 2.78 11.71 12.01
N ARG A 31 3.94 11.08 12.10
CA ARG A 31 5.23 11.75 12.34
C ARG A 31 6.27 11.19 11.41
N ASN A 32 7.11 12.07 10.86
CA ASN A 32 8.30 11.66 10.14
C ASN A 32 9.37 11.29 11.16
N LEU A 33 9.95 10.10 11.00
CA LEU A 33 11.04 9.60 11.85
C LEU A 33 12.24 9.25 10.96
N PRO A 34 13.48 9.56 11.37
CA PRO A 34 14.68 9.00 10.75
C PRO A 34 14.63 7.47 10.72
N VAL A 35 14.96 6.88 9.58
CA VAL A 35 14.94 5.42 9.40
C VAL A 35 15.91 4.71 10.34
N ASP A 36 17.02 5.35 10.70
CA ASP A 36 18.05 4.82 11.61
C ASP A 36 17.54 4.59 13.04
N LEU A 37 16.40 5.19 13.41
CA LEU A 37 15.74 4.99 14.70
C LEU A 37 14.75 3.80 14.67
N ILE A 38 14.53 3.19 13.52
CA ILE A 38 13.58 2.08 13.33
C ILE A 38 14.34 0.75 13.41
N GLN A 39 13.80 -0.16 14.21
CA GLN A 39 14.30 -1.53 14.31
C GLN A 39 13.17 -2.54 14.13
N ARG A 40 13.53 -3.73 13.65
CA ARG A 40 12.60 -4.86 13.59
C ARG A 40 12.07 -5.21 14.98
N GLY A 41 10.79 -5.60 15.06
CA GLY A 41 10.20 -6.07 16.31
C GLY A 41 10.87 -7.35 16.82
N LYS A 42 10.89 -7.53 18.16
CA LYS A 42 11.45 -8.72 18.82
C LYS A 42 10.87 -10.04 18.27
N TYR A 43 9.58 -10.03 17.93
CA TYR A 43 8.85 -11.19 17.45
C TYR A 43 8.36 -10.94 16.02
N GLN A 44 9.27 -10.98 15.05
CA GLN A 44 8.93 -10.85 13.64
C GLN A 44 8.54 -12.23 13.06
N PRO A 45 7.25 -12.48 12.73
CA PRO A 45 6.80 -13.79 12.24
C PRO A 45 7.27 -14.06 10.81
N ARG A 46 7.32 -13.02 9.96
CA ARG A 46 7.87 -13.10 8.61
C ARG A 46 9.38 -12.90 8.67
N LYS A 47 10.13 -13.98 8.54
CA LYS A 47 11.60 -13.97 8.53
C LYS A 47 12.22 -14.05 7.13
N ASN A 48 11.51 -14.64 6.19
CA ASN A 48 11.98 -14.85 4.83
C ASN A 48 11.26 -13.91 3.87
N MET A 49 12.04 -13.23 3.04
CA MET A 49 11.56 -12.40 1.93
C MET A 49 12.40 -12.78 0.70
N HIS A 50 11.75 -12.91 -0.45
CA HIS A 50 12.45 -13.19 -1.70
C HIS A 50 13.24 -11.96 -2.13
N ALA A 51 14.49 -12.16 -2.56
CA ALA A 51 15.38 -11.07 -2.94
C ALA A 51 14.83 -10.24 -4.11
N GLU A 52 14.21 -10.90 -5.09
CA GLU A 52 13.56 -10.27 -6.25
C GLU A 52 12.45 -9.31 -5.79
N ASN A 53 11.54 -9.78 -4.93
CA ASN A 53 10.45 -8.95 -4.41
C ASN A 53 10.95 -7.74 -3.59
N LEU A 54 12.09 -7.88 -2.89
CA LEU A 54 12.71 -6.77 -2.17
C LEU A 54 13.29 -5.73 -3.13
N GLN A 55 13.87 -6.18 -4.24
CA GLN A 55 14.41 -5.30 -5.28
C GLN A 55 13.28 -4.51 -5.95
N ASP A 56 12.21 -5.18 -6.35
CA ASP A 56 11.02 -4.54 -6.95
C ASP A 56 10.42 -3.49 -6.00
N LEU A 57 10.34 -3.81 -4.71
CA LEU A 57 9.86 -2.87 -3.69
C LEU A 57 10.79 -1.66 -3.54
N ALA A 58 12.11 -1.86 -3.51
CA ALA A 58 13.07 -0.77 -3.43
C ALA A 58 12.98 0.17 -4.64
N ASP A 59 12.81 -0.39 -5.84
CA ASP A 59 12.68 0.37 -7.07
C ASP A 59 11.35 1.16 -7.10
N SER A 60 10.26 0.57 -6.62
CA SER A 60 8.98 1.24 -6.43
C SER A 60 9.07 2.40 -5.43
N ILE A 61 9.68 2.17 -4.25
CA ILE A 61 9.89 3.21 -3.23
C ILE A 61 10.78 4.34 -3.76
N ARG A 62 11.79 4.03 -4.59
CA ARG A 62 12.63 5.06 -5.22
C ARG A 62 11.85 5.94 -6.20
N ALA A 63 10.91 5.34 -6.95
CA ALA A 63 10.13 6.06 -7.95
C ALA A 63 8.97 6.87 -7.35
N GLN A 64 8.29 6.34 -6.34
CA GLN A 64 7.02 6.87 -5.84
C GLN A 64 7.05 7.30 -4.37
N GLY A 65 8.13 6.98 -3.65
CA GLY A 65 8.18 7.10 -2.20
C GLY A 65 7.44 5.97 -1.49
N VAL A 66 7.37 6.05 -0.16
CA VAL A 66 6.63 5.09 0.66
C VAL A 66 5.13 5.42 0.60
N VAL A 67 4.33 4.49 0.07
CA VAL A 67 2.90 4.70 -0.19
C VAL A 67 2.05 4.64 1.08
N GLN A 68 2.46 3.85 2.08
CA GLN A 68 1.72 3.70 3.35
C GLN A 68 2.62 4.04 4.54
N PRO A 69 2.25 5.03 5.37
CA PRO A 69 2.93 5.32 6.63
C PRO A 69 2.60 4.30 7.73
#